data_AF-A0A316VBP8-F1
#
_entry.id   AF-A0A316VBP8-F1
#
_cell.length_a   1.000
_cell.length_b   1.000
_cell.length_c   1.000
_cell.angle_alpha   90.00
_cell.angle_beta   90.00
_cell.angle_gamma   90.00
#
_symmetry.space_group_name_H-M   'P 1'
#
loop_
_entity.id
_entity.type
_entity.pdbx_description
1 polymer ?
#
loop_
_entity_poly.entity_id
_entity_poly.type
_entity_poly.pdbx_seq_one_letter_code
_entity_poly.pdbx_strand_id
1 'polypeptide(L)'
;RLPKKKCAIAFGYCGIGYSGLQINHGVKTIEGDIFEAFCKLAAVSKENAINPNKVGLQRAARTDRGVHAAGNLLTMKLILEPPGIGPNDLVKSMNEILPEFIRIWGFTRVQNSFNARTSCDSRQYEYLLPTYVFLPPKPRSHMYNTLQQWAEKSEGEEAGKADADDDEEYRPTIDYLLNHPFWKKQGSDKDFKSDTAAKKQWRISMKQLNRVREIFSKYEGSHNFHNFTVGKPFRDRSAHRHMIKLTISDPKIINETEWVSIKFHGQSFMLHQIRKMIGLLVLVGRTTAPASLIPETFGPARIHVPKAPGLGLLLEEPIFGGYNRRLEETMKRQNEDPISGNSGEGGIRKESVIFSARYGDQMEQFKQKWIYDRIHQEEEEKHEYVKFLQYLDVLSGSDFEYLNPKGVIPQSAILKVGEQQR
;
A
#
# COMPACT_ATOMS: atom_id res chain seq x y z
N ARG A 1 -29.35 0.99 31.53
CA ARG A 1 -28.14 1.20 30.69
C ARG A 1 -28.00 -0.04 29.81
N LEU A 2 -28.12 0.07 28.49
CA LEU A 2 -28.02 -1.11 27.60
C LEU A 2 -26.61 -1.72 27.65
N PRO A 3 -26.48 -3.05 27.59
CA PRO A 3 -25.20 -3.72 27.66
C PRO A 3 -24.32 -3.35 26.46
N LYS A 4 -23.05 -3.05 26.72
CA LYS A 4 -22.05 -2.76 25.67
C LYS A 4 -21.14 -3.97 25.53
N LYS A 5 -20.90 -4.43 24.31
CA LYS A 5 -20.00 -5.55 24.01
C LYS A 5 -18.83 -5.07 23.15
N LYS A 6 -17.64 -5.62 23.38
CA LYS A 6 -16.45 -5.33 22.57
C LYS A 6 -16.58 -6.08 21.24
N CYS A 7 -16.52 -5.33 20.15
CA CYS A 7 -16.72 -5.85 18.81
C CYS A 7 -15.55 -5.51 17.90
N ALA A 8 -15.27 -6.41 16.98
CA ALA A 8 -14.50 -6.20 15.77
C ALA A 8 -15.48 -5.89 14.64
N ILE A 9 -15.25 -4.81 13.89
CA ILE A 9 -16.13 -4.33 12.80
C ILE A 9 -15.33 -4.41 11.52
N ALA A 10 -15.76 -5.27 10.61
CA ALA A 10 -15.17 -5.46 9.29
C ALA A 10 -15.85 -4.49 8.30
N PHE A 11 -15.04 -3.76 7.54
CA PHE A 11 -15.55 -2.75 6.63
C PHE A 11 -14.60 -2.52 5.44
N GLY A 12 -15.12 -1.95 4.37
CA GLY A 12 -14.37 -1.52 3.19
C GLY A 12 -14.79 -0.11 2.76
N TYR A 13 -13.94 0.58 2.02
CA TYR A 13 -14.21 1.92 1.52
C TYR A 13 -13.34 2.32 0.32
N CYS A 14 -13.87 3.24 -0.49
CA CYS A 14 -13.09 4.04 -1.43
C CYS A 14 -12.57 5.31 -0.74
N GLY A 15 -11.25 5.55 -0.78
CA GLY A 15 -10.61 6.64 -0.02
C GLY A 15 -10.69 8.03 -0.66
N ILE A 16 -11.22 8.14 -1.89
CA ILE A 16 -11.27 9.41 -2.63
C ILE A 16 -12.19 10.40 -1.92
N GLY A 17 -11.72 11.64 -1.76
CA GLY A 17 -12.43 12.69 -1.03
C GLY A 17 -12.24 12.65 0.49
N TYR A 18 -11.55 11.64 1.05
CA TYR A 18 -11.29 11.52 2.49
C TYR A 18 -9.83 11.81 2.83
N SER A 19 -9.60 12.41 4.00
CA SER A 19 -8.26 12.72 4.52
C SER A 19 -7.62 11.52 5.26
N GLY A 20 -7.89 10.32 4.76
CA GLY A 20 -7.45 9.04 5.33
C GLY A 20 -8.50 8.41 6.26
N LEU A 21 -8.12 7.30 6.88
CA LEU A 21 -9.00 6.56 7.79
C LEU A 21 -9.22 7.29 9.12
N GLN A 22 -8.12 7.70 9.75
CA GLN A 22 -8.11 8.09 11.17
C GLN A 22 -8.83 9.43 11.38
N ILE A 23 -9.74 9.50 12.37
CA ILE A 23 -10.34 10.77 12.83
C ILE A 23 -9.25 11.80 13.15
N ASN A 24 -9.34 12.96 12.49
CA ASN A 24 -8.51 14.14 12.69
C ASN A 24 -9.41 15.40 12.70
N HIS A 25 -8.99 16.45 13.40
CA HIS A 25 -9.79 17.67 13.55
C HIS A 25 -9.96 18.42 12.22
N GLY A 26 -11.19 18.89 11.95
CA GLY A 26 -11.50 19.79 10.84
C GLY A 26 -11.54 19.15 9.45
N VAL A 27 -11.38 17.82 9.33
CA VAL A 27 -11.37 17.12 8.05
C VAL A 27 -12.28 15.90 8.05
N LYS A 28 -12.80 15.56 6.88
CA LYS A 28 -13.61 14.34 6.69
C LYS A 28 -12.72 13.10 6.65
N THR A 29 -13.08 12.07 7.43
CA THR A 29 -12.33 10.81 7.55
C THR A 29 -13.30 9.62 7.60
N ILE A 30 -12.83 8.45 7.16
CA ILE A 30 -13.67 7.26 7.06
C ILE A 30 -14.18 6.80 8.43
N GLU A 31 -13.32 6.83 9.45
CA GLU A 31 -13.76 6.52 10.82
C GLU A 31 -14.73 7.56 11.37
N GLY A 32 -14.63 8.82 10.95
CA GLY A 32 -15.56 9.86 11.36
C GLY A 32 -16.98 9.51 10.93
N ASP A 33 -17.17 9.21 9.64
CA ASP A 33 -18.47 8.81 9.09
C ASP A 33 -19.00 7.52 9.74
N ILE A 34 -18.15 6.49 9.91
CA ILE A 34 -18.54 5.23 10.56
C ILE A 34 -18.94 5.47 12.03
N PHE A 35 -18.16 6.27 12.77
CA PHE A 35 -18.44 6.55 14.18
C PHE A 35 -19.72 7.38 14.34
N GLU A 36 -19.93 8.37 13.49
CA GLU A 36 -21.15 9.18 13.47
C GLU A 36 -22.39 8.33 13.14
N ALA A 37 -22.29 7.41 12.18
CA ALA A 37 -23.37 6.48 11.86
C ALA A 37 -23.76 5.60 13.07
N PHE A 38 -22.77 5.05 13.80
CA PHE A 38 -23.06 4.32 15.03
C PHE A 38 -23.68 5.19 16.13
N CYS A 39 -23.35 6.48 16.20
CA CYS A 39 -23.98 7.41 17.13
C CYS A 39 -25.43 7.72 16.75
N LYS A 40 -25.71 7.93 15.45
CA LYS A 40 -27.07 8.17 14.92
C LYS A 40 -28.00 7.00 15.20
N LEU A 41 -27.49 5.77 15.06
CA LEU A 41 -28.21 4.53 15.32
C LEU A 41 -28.30 4.16 16.81
N ALA A 42 -27.85 5.03 17.73
CA ALA A 42 -27.79 4.77 19.17
C ALA A 42 -26.99 3.51 19.58
N ALA A 43 -26.22 2.92 18.67
CA ALA A 43 -25.26 1.85 18.96
C ALA A 43 -24.08 2.36 19.81
N VAL A 44 -23.81 3.66 19.76
CA VAL A 44 -22.99 4.40 20.72
C VAL A 44 -23.88 5.37 21.50
N SER A 45 -23.88 5.27 22.83
CA SER A 45 -24.67 6.16 23.70
C SER A 45 -24.22 7.61 23.58
N LYS A 46 -25.15 8.58 23.71
CA LYS A 46 -24.87 10.03 23.66
C LYS A 46 -23.67 10.47 24.54
N GLU A 47 -23.57 9.95 25.76
CA GLU A 47 -22.46 10.21 26.70
C GLU A 47 -21.08 9.78 26.17
N ASN A 48 -21.05 8.74 25.33
CA ASN A 48 -19.85 8.18 24.72
C ASN A 48 -19.55 8.79 23.34
N ALA A 49 -20.55 9.34 22.67
CA ALA A 49 -20.41 9.94 21.34
C ALA A 49 -19.45 11.15 21.33
N ILE A 50 -19.25 11.81 22.48
CA ILE A 50 -18.35 12.97 22.59
C ILE A 50 -16.88 12.65 22.31
N ASN A 51 -16.46 11.39 22.46
CA ASN A 51 -15.07 11.00 22.28
C ASN A 51 -14.96 9.51 21.91
N PRO A 52 -14.43 9.15 20.72
CA PRO A 52 -14.22 7.76 20.31
C PRO A 52 -13.38 6.91 21.29
N ASN A 53 -12.52 7.55 22.11
CA ASN A 53 -11.75 6.85 23.13
C ASN A 53 -12.65 6.26 24.24
N LYS A 54 -13.83 6.84 24.52
CA LYS A 54 -14.78 6.31 25.52
C LYS A 54 -15.38 4.96 25.14
N VAL A 55 -15.32 4.58 23.87
CA VAL A 55 -15.70 3.23 23.38
C VAL A 55 -14.48 2.39 23.03
N GLY A 56 -13.27 2.88 23.28
CA GLY A 56 -12.02 2.19 23.00
C GLY A 56 -11.85 1.88 21.52
N LEU A 57 -12.16 2.85 20.64
CA LEU A 57 -11.97 2.75 19.20
C LEU A 57 -10.49 2.53 18.86
N GLN A 58 -10.20 1.43 18.18
CA GLN A 58 -8.88 1.08 17.63
C GLN A 58 -9.04 0.58 16.20
N ARG A 59 -7.95 0.57 15.43
CA ARG A 59 -7.93 0.22 14.00
C ARG A 59 -6.76 -0.69 13.66
N ALA A 60 -6.96 -1.60 12.71
CA ALA A 60 -5.92 -2.56 12.30
C ALA A 60 -4.84 -1.95 11.41
N ALA A 61 -5.26 -1.10 10.47
CA ALA A 61 -4.39 -0.41 9.54
C ALA A 61 -4.83 1.04 9.40
N ARG A 62 -3.87 1.98 9.49
CA ARG A 62 -4.10 3.38 9.11
C ARG A 62 -3.77 3.53 7.64
N THR A 63 -4.63 4.21 6.91
CA THR A 63 -4.45 4.52 5.49
C THR A 63 -4.31 6.04 5.32
N ASP A 64 -3.44 6.43 4.39
CA ASP A 64 -3.20 7.83 4.06
C ASP A 64 -4.38 8.42 3.26
N ARG A 65 -4.37 9.74 3.08
CA ARG A 65 -5.34 10.44 2.22
C ARG A 65 -5.43 9.79 0.83
N GLY A 66 -6.66 9.50 0.40
CA GLY A 66 -6.93 8.90 -0.91
C GLY A 66 -6.75 7.38 -1.01
N VAL A 67 -6.14 6.72 -0.02
CA VAL A 67 -5.88 5.27 -0.06
C VAL A 67 -7.16 4.48 0.23
N HIS A 68 -7.39 3.41 -0.51
CA HIS A 68 -8.61 2.59 -0.44
C HIS A 68 -8.46 1.40 0.53
N ALA A 69 -9.57 0.73 0.87
CA ALA A 69 -9.51 -0.58 1.52
C ALA A 69 -10.70 -1.46 1.09
N ALA A 70 -10.41 -2.69 0.65
CA ALA A 70 -11.44 -3.71 0.49
C ALA A 70 -11.89 -4.24 1.86
N GLY A 71 -10.91 -4.47 2.75
CA GLY A 71 -11.11 -4.94 4.11
C GLY A 71 -10.21 -4.19 5.09
N ASN A 72 -10.81 -3.61 6.11
CA ASN A 72 -10.13 -3.07 7.28
C ASN A 72 -10.97 -3.40 8.54
N LEU A 73 -10.35 -3.30 9.71
CA LEU A 73 -10.97 -3.65 10.97
C LEU A 73 -10.90 -2.51 11.98
N LEU A 74 -12.05 -2.12 12.52
CA LEU A 74 -12.15 -1.33 13.74
C LEU A 74 -12.47 -2.23 14.92
N THR A 75 -12.06 -1.83 16.12
CA THR A 75 -12.60 -2.43 17.35
C THR A 75 -13.10 -1.35 18.29
N MET A 76 -14.30 -1.51 18.82
CA MET A 76 -14.91 -0.61 19.81
C MET A 76 -16.00 -1.31 20.60
N LYS A 77 -16.47 -0.69 21.68
CA LYS A 77 -17.60 -1.17 22.48
C LYS A 77 -18.90 -0.61 21.93
N LEU A 78 -19.84 -1.48 21.55
CA LEU A 78 -21.13 -1.15 20.94
C LEU A 78 -22.31 -1.72 21.72
N ILE A 79 -23.45 -1.06 21.62
CA ILE A 79 -24.77 -1.62 21.92
C ILE A 79 -25.23 -2.35 20.64
N LEU A 80 -25.38 -3.67 20.70
CA LEU A 80 -25.68 -4.49 19.52
C LEU A 80 -27.16 -4.51 19.13
N GLU A 81 -28.04 -4.25 20.10
CA GLU A 81 -29.49 -4.14 19.91
C GLU A 81 -29.92 -2.75 20.37
N PRO A 82 -29.58 -1.69 19.61
CA PRO A 82 -30.02 -0.36 19.95
C PRO A 82 -31.54 -0.21 19.72
N PRO A 83 -32.24 0.67 20.47
CA PRO A 83 -33.67 0.87 20.31
C PRO A 83 -34.03 1.31 18.89
N GLY A 84 -35.09 0.73 18.32
CA GLY A 84 -35.60 1.08 16.99
C GLY A 84 -34.92 0.36 15.82
N ILE A 85 -33.96 -0.53 16.09
CA ILE A 85 -33.33 -1.39 15.07
C ILE A 85 -33.72 -2.83 15.34
N GLY A 86 -34.19 -3.54 14.30
CA GLY A 86 -34.54 -4.95 14.40
C GLY A 86 -33.34 -5.82 14.78
N PRO A 87 -33.56 -7.01 15.38
CA PRO A 87 -32.49 -7.96 15.63
C PRO A 87 -31.73 -8.26 14.33
N ASN A 88 -30.40 -8.19 14.37
CA ASN A 88 -29.50 -8.39 13.23
C ASN A 88 -29.56 -7.32 12.11
N ASP A 89 -30.38 -6.26 12.24
CA ASP A 89 -30.49 -5.22 11.21
C ASP A 89 -29.41 -4.12 11.30
N LEU A 90 -28.57 -4.14 12.34
CA LEU A 90 -27.59 -3.08 12.59
C LEU A 90 -26.62 -2.87 11.39
N VAL A 91 -26.17 -3.94 10.72
CA VAL A 91 -25.31 -3.81 9.53
C VAL A 91 -26.05 -3.12 8.39
N LYS A 92 -27.31 -3.52 8.16
CA LYS A 92 -28.17 -2.95 7.12
C LYS A 92 -28.40 -1.45 7.39
N SER A 93 -28.83 -1.10 8.60
CA SER A 93 -29.06 0.30 9.00
C SER A 93 -27.78 1.14 8.94
N MET A 94 -26.61 0.58 9.26
CA MET A 94 -25.34 1.28 9.08
C MET A 94 -25.08 1.60 7.60
N ASN A 95 -25.29 0.62 6.71
CA ASN A 95 -25.06 0.78 5.27
C ASN A 95 -26.10 1.68 4.58
N GLU A 96 -27.28 1.87 5.17
CA GLU A 96 -28.30 2.84 4.71
C GLU A 96 -27.92 4.30 5.04
N ILE A 97 -27.18 4.52 6.13
CA ILE A 97 -26.68 5.85 6.52
C ILE A 97 -25.37 6.19 5.81
N LEU A 98 -24.50 5.19 5.63
CA LEU A 98 -23.18 5.39 5.05
C LEU A 98 -23.26 5.57 3.53
N PRO A 99 -22.40 6.43 2.94
CA PRO A 99 -22.28 6.54 1.49
C PRO A 99 -21.99 5.18 0.83
N GLU A 100 -22.37 5.03 -0.45
CA GLU A 100 -22.32 3.70 -1.07
C GLU A 100 -20.93 3.07 -1.19
N PHE A 101 -19.92 3.93 -1.22
CA PHE A 101 -18.51 3.58 -1.28
C PHE A 101 -17.87 3.42 0.12
N ILE A 102 -18.67 3.33 1.20
CA ILE A 102 -18.26 2.87 2.54
C ILE A 102 -19.22 1.75 2.94
N ARG A 103 -18.70 0.57 3.26
CA ARG A 103 -19.51 -0.61 3.56
C ARG A 103 -19.05 -1.31 4.81
N ILE A 104 -19.98 -1.58 5.70
CA ILE A 104 -19.81 -2.50 6.83
C ILE A 104 -20.15 -3.90 6.32
N TRP A 105 -19.18 -4.82 6.41
CA TRP A 105 -19.35 -6.24 6.08
C TRP A 105 -20.05 -6.99 7.20
N GLY A 106 -19.67 -6.66 8.43
CA GLY A 106 -20.25 -7.27 9.62
C GLY A 106 -19.51 -6.89 10.89
N PHE A 107 -19.98 -7.43 11.99
CA PHE A 107 -19.34 -7.28 13.28
C PHE A 107 -19.26 -8.63 14.00
N THR A 108 -18.22 -8.77 14.82
CA THR A 108 -17.94 -9.99 15.58
C THR A 108 -17.68 -9.61 17.02
N ARG A 109 -18.34 -10.28 17.97
CA ARG A 109 -18.02 -10.12 19.40
C ARG A 109 -16.65 -10.75 19.67
N VAL A 110 -15.76 -9.98 20.29
CA VAL A 110 -14.37 -10.40 20.56
C VAL A 110 -14.08 -10.37 22.06
N GLN A 111 -12.92 -10.92 22.44
CA GLN A 111 -12.41 -10.79 23.81
C GLN A 111 -12.23 -9.32 24.20
N ASN A 112 -12.45 -8.97 25.47
CA ASN A 112 -12.28 -7.60 25.96
C ASN A 112 -10.85 -7.07 25.77
N SER A 113 -9.85 -7.96 25.76
CA SER A 113 -8.43 -7.68 25.51
C SER A 113 -8.09 -7.50 24.02
N PHE A 114 -9.00 -7.86 23.10
CA PHE A 114 -8.73 -7.77 21.67
C PHE A 114 -8.58 -6.30 21.23
N ASN A 115 -7.50 -6.05 20.49
CA ASN A 115 -7.18 -4.73 19.95
C ASN A 115 -6.77 -4.90 18.49
N ALA A 116 -7.52 -4.28 17.58
CA ALA A 116 -7.29 -4.40 16.14
C ALA A 116 -5.83 -4.13 15.71
N ARG A 117 -5.15 -3.20 16.38
CA ARG A 117 -3.78 -2.82 16.04
C ARG A 117 -2.76 -3.87 16.47
N THR A 118 -2.79 -4.26 17.74
CA THR A 118 -1.77 -5.12 18.36
C THR A 118 -2.05 -6.60 18.18
N SER A 119 -3.30 -6.99 17.88
CA SER A 119 -3.67 -8.35 17.54
C SER A 119 -3.50 -8.69 16.06
N CYS A 120 -3.22 -7.70 15.20
CA CYS A 120 -3.03 -7.91 13.77
C CYS A 120 -1.58 -8.31 13.45
N ASP A 121 -1.41 -9.52 12.91
CA ASP A 121 -0.13 -10.17 12.66
C ASP A 121 0.53 -9.67 11.37
N SER A 122 -0.27 -9.46 10.32
CA SER A 122 0.18 -9.01 9.00
C SER A 122 -0.94 -8.32 8.23
N ARG A 123 -0.58 -7.61 7.16
CA ARG A 123 -1.51 -6.93 6.26
C ARG A 123 -1.19 -7.29 4.82
N GLN A 124 -2.24 -7.40 4.02
CA GLN A 124 -2.15 -7.55 2.58
C GLN A 124 -2.59 -6.25 1.91
N TYR A 125 -1.71 -5.70 1.08
CA TYR A 125 -2.01 -4.54 0.23
C TYR A 125 -1.86 -4.92 -1.23
N GLU A 126 -2.60 -4.21 -2.07
CA GLU A 126 -2.44 -4.23 -3.51
C GLU A 126 -2.16 -2.81 -4.00
N TYR A 127 -1.29 -2.70 -4.99
CA TYR A 127 -0.99 -1.46 -5.67
C TYR A 127 -1.19 -1.66 -7.18
N LEU A 128 -2.21 -1.00 -7.74
CA LEU A 128 -2.46 -0.99 -9.19
C LEU A 128 -1.70 0.14 -9.86
N LEU A 129 -0.93 -0.19 -10.90
CA LEU A 129 -0.23 0.80 -11.70
C LEU A 129 -0.22 0.41 -13.19
N PRO A 130 -0.24 1.41 -14.09
CA PRO A 130 -0.15 1.16 -15.51
C PRO A 130 1.30 0.80 -15.87
N THR A 131 1.51 -0.18 -16.74
CA THR A 131 2.84 -0.70 -17.05
C THR A 131 3.75 0.34 -17.70
N TYR A 132 3.17 1.32 -18.41
CA TYR A 132 3.93 2.40 -19.05
C TYR A 132 4.82 3.19 -18.07
N VAL A 133 4.61 3.06 -16.75
CA VAL A 133 5.55 3.64 -15.78
C VAL A 133 6.95 3.07 -15.88
N PHE A 134 7.13 1.91 -16.51
CA PHE A 134 8.43 1.29 -16.75
C PHE A 134 9.09 1.73 -18.08
N LEU A 135 8.47 2.62 -18.86
CA LEU A 135 9.14 3.23 -20.01
C LEU A 135 10.42 3.94 -19.58
N PRO A 136 11.52 3.88 -20.35
CA PRO A 136 12.73 4.63 -20.03
C PRO A 136 12.47 6.15 -19.95
N PRO A 137 13.37 6.91 -19.30
CA PRO A 137 13.26 8.36 -19.21
C PRO A 137 13.00 9.03 -20.57
N LYS A 138 12.12 10.03 -20.61
CA LYS A 138 11.83 10.76 -21.86
C LYS A 138 13.11 11.42 -22.39
N PRO A 139 13.40 11.36 -23.71
CA PRO A 139 14.57 12.04 -24.27
C PRO A 139 14.58 13.54 -23.92
N ARG A 140 15.79 14.08 -23.70
CA ARG A 140 16.07 15.45 -23.23
C ARG A 140 15.65 15.75 -21.78
N SER A 141 15.06 14.79 -21.06
CA SER A 141 14.88 14.93 -19.61
C SER A 141 16.20 14.84 -18.87
N HIS A 142 16.24 15.29 -17.61
CA HIS A 142 17.48 15.23 -16.82
C HIS A 142 17.94 13.78 -16.64
N MET A 143 17.01 12.88 -16.30
CA MET A 143 17.32 11.47 -16.11
C MET A 143 17.80 10.78 -17.41
N TYR A 144 17.29 11.20 -18.57
CA TYR A 144 17.82 10.74 -19.86
C TYR A 144 19.27 11.20 -20.08
N ASN A 145 19.57 12.47 -19.78
CA ASN A 145 20.92 13.00 -19.90
C ASN A 145 21.90 12.31 -18.93
N THR A 146 21.44 11.92 -17.74
CA THR A 146 22.23 11.10 -16.80
C THR A 146 22.60 9.74 -17.40
N LEU A 147 21.66 9.07 -18.10
CA LEU A 147 21.96 7.82 -18.80
C LEU A 147 23.00 8.02 -19.91
N GLN A 148 22.93 9.12 -20.66
CA GLN A 148 23.93 9.45 -21.68
C GLN A 148 25.33 9.63 -21.08
N GLN A 149 25.41 10.38 -19.97
CA GLN A 149 26.69 10.58 -19.27
C GLN A 149 27.28 9.26 -18.76
N TRP A 150 26.46 8.29 -18.35
CA TRP A 150 26.97 6.97 -18.00
C TRP A 150 27.42 6.15 -19.20
N ALA A 151 26.74 6.25 -20.34
CA ALA A 151 27.20 5.62 -21.59
C ALA A 151 28.61 6.09 -21.96
N GLU A 152 28.82 7.42 -21.96
CA GLU A 152 30.10 8.05 -22.29
C GLU A 152 31.22 7.65 -21.31
N LYS A 153 30.89 7.49 -20.01
CA LYS A 153 31.86 7.04 -18.99
C LYS A 153 32.22 5.56 -19.12
N SER A 154 31.26 4.71 -19.47
CA SER A 154 31.47 3.27 -19.63
C SER A 154 32.33 2.90 -20.85
N GLU A 155 32.36 3.73 -21.89
CA GLU A 155 33.25 3.54 -23.05
C GLU A 155 34.73 3.84 -22.74
N GLY A 156 35.02 4.52 -21.62
CA GLY A 156 36.37 4.94 -21.21
C GLY A 156 37.01 4.17 -20.04
N GLU A 157 36.26 3.31 -19.34
CA GLU A 157 36.77 2.48 -18.23
C GLU A 157 36.91 1.02 -18.70
N GLU A 158 38.11 0.41 -18.56
CA GLU A 158 38.24 -1.06 -18.67
C GLU A 158 37.25 -1.69 -17.70
N ALA A 159 36.42 -2.60 -18.20
CA ALA A 159 35.36 -3.26 -17.44
C ALA A 159 35.95 -3.96 -16.21
N GLY A 160 35.99 -3.25 -15.09
CA GLY A 160 36.20 -3.84 -13.79
C GLY A 160 35.11 -4.90 -13.62
N LYS A 161 35.53 -6.15 -13.41
CA LYS A 161 34.63 -7.28 -13.19
C LYS A 161 33.60 -6.87 -12.14
N ALA A 162 32.39 -6.53 -12.57
CA ALA A 162 31.25 -6.59 -11.70
C ALA A 162 31.17 -8.08 -11.31
N ASP A 163 31.20 -8.36 -10.01
CA ASP A 163 30.82 -9.68 -9.51
C ASP A 163 29.50 -10.04 -10.20
N ALA A 164 29.40 -11.27 -10.75
CA ALA A 164 28.27 -11.72 -11.55
C ALA A 164 26.94 -11.32 -10.87
N ASP A 165 26.33 -10.23 -11.34
CA ASP A 165 25.09 -9.69 -10.79
C ASP A 165 23.98 -10.67 -11.19
N ASP A 166 23.17 -11.11 -10.22
CA ASP A 166 22.09 -12.09 -10.43
C ASP A 166 21.05 -11.69 -11.51
N ASP A 167 21.02 -10.41 -11.95
CA ASP A 167 20.00 -9.84 -12.85
C ASP A 167 20.46 -9.58 -14.30
N GLU A 168 21.67 -10.02 -14.67
CA GLU A 168 22.27 -9.72 -15.98
C GLU A 168 21.40 -10.21 -17.16
N GLU A 169 20.64 -11.29 -16.97
CA GLU A 169 19.72 -11.84 -17.98
C GLU A 169 18.67 -10.81 -18.45
N TYR A 170 18.07 -10.09 -17.50
CA TYR A 170 16.95 -9.18 -17.77
C TYR A 170 17.36 -7.72 -17.90
N ARG A 171 18.58 -7.37 -17.49
CA ARG A 171 19.08 -6.00 -17.45
C ARG A 171 19.19 -5.38 -18.85
N PRO A 172 18.62 -4.19 -19.10
CA PRO A 172 18.77 -3.51 -20.38
C PRO A 172 20.15 -2.86 -20.48
N THR A 173 20.70 -2.80 -21.69
CA THR A 173 21.89 -1.98 -21.98
C THR A 173 21.52 -0.50 -21.96
N ILE A 174 22.50 0.37 -21.67
CA ILE A 174 22.27 1.82 -21.74
C ILE A 174 21.85 2.23 -23.16
N ASP A 175 22.50 1.67 -24.18
CA ASP A 175 22.14 1.90 -25.59
C ASP A 175 20.67 1.59 -25.86
N TYR A 176 20.17 0.43 -25.42
CA TYR A 176 18.76 0.06 -25.60
C TYR A 176 17.79 1.08 -24.98
N LEU A 177 18.10 1.61 -23.78
CA LEU A 177 17.26 2.61 -23.13
C LEU A 177 17.30 3.95 -23.87
N LEU A 178 18.48 4.41 -24.31
CA LEU A 178 18.66 5.65 -25.06
C LEU A 178 17.98 5.60 -26.44
N ASN A 179 17.96 4.40 -27.05
CA ASN A 179 17.42 4.12 -28.37
C ASN A 179 16.06 3.40 -28.34
N HIS A 180 15.34 3.47 -27.23
CA HIS A 180 14.14 2.66 -27.01
C HIS A 180 13.07 2.88 -28.10
N PRO A 181 12.47 1.81 -28.67
CA PRO A 181 11.56 1.91 -29.83
C PRO A 181 10.38 2.86 -29.63
N PHE A 182 9.83 2.90 -28.41
CA PHE A 182 8.73 3.81 -28.06
C PHE A 182 9.10 5.27 -28.33
N TRP A 183 10.26 5.72 -27.83
CA TRP A 183 10.69 7.11 -27.97
C TRP A 183 11.19 7.44 -29.36
N LYS A 184 11.79 6.48 -30.09
CA LYS A 184 12.10 6.64 -31.52
C LYS A 184 10.85 6.92 -32.35
N LYS A 185 9.74 6.24 -32.05
CA LYS A 185 8.46 6.45 -32.74
C LYS A 185 7.74 7.72 -32.29
N GLN A 186 7.70 7.98 -30.99
CA GLN A 186 6.95 9.11 -30.41
C GLN A 186 7.66 10.46 -30.64
N GLY A 187 8.99 10.46 -30.64
CA GLY A 187 9.81 11.68 -30.61
C GLY A 187 9.87 12.32 -29.21
N SER A 188 10.57 13.44 -29.12
CA SER A 188 10.83 14.16 -27.87
C SER A 188 10.02 15.46 -27.72
N ASP A 189 9.55 16.02 -28.84
CA ASP A 189 8.91 17.33 -28.93
C ASP A 189 7.38 17.30 -28.78
N LYS A 190 6.79 16.13 -28.55
CA LYS A 190 5.33 15.98 -28.39
C LYS A 190 4.85 16.54 -27.06
N ASP A 191 3.65 17.14 -27.12
CA ASP A 191 2.97 17.70 -25.95
C ASP A 191 2.51 16.62 -24.97
N PHE A 192 2.08 17.05 -23.78
CA PHE A 192 1.64 16.16 -22.71
C PHE A 192 0.48 15.24 -23.13
N LYS A 193 -0.47 15.74 -23.92
CA LYS A 193 -1.67 15.00 -24.32
C LYS A 193 -1.31 13.88 -25.30
N SER A 194 -0.51 14.20 -26.33
CA SER A 194 -0.02 13.24 -27.31
C SER A 194 0.84 12.16 -26.65
N ASP A 195 1.73 12.56 -25.75
CA ASP A 195 2.56 11.63 -24.99
C ASP A 195 1.75 10.70 -24.09
N THR A 196 0.72 11.24 -23.44
CA THR A 196 -0.17 10.46 -22.57
C THR A 196 -0.91 9.40 -23.37
N ALA A 197 -1.50 9.79 -24.52
CA ALA A 197 -2.18 8.86 -25.41
C ALA A 197 -1.24 7.75 -25.91
N ALA A 198 -0.01 8.08 -26.30
CA ALA A 198 0.98 7.09 -26.74
C ALA A 198 1.38 6.12 -25.61
N LYS A 199 1.62 6.63 -24.39
CA LYS A 199 1.97 5.79 -23.23
C LYS A 199 0.90 4.75 -22.91
N LYS A 200 -0.38 5.12 -23.01
CA LYS A 200 -1.50 4.17 -22.78
C LYS A 200 -1.48 2.99 -23.74
N GLN A 201 -0.99 3.18 -24.97
CA GLN A 201 -0.89 2.13 -25.98
C GLN A 201 0.39 1.27 -25.85
N TRP A 202 1.33 1.65 -24.97
CA TRP A 202 2.54 0.87 -24.75
C TRP A 202 2.25 -0.41 -23.96
N ARG A 203 3.01 -1.45 -24.24
CA ARG A 203 2.92 -2.75 -23.58
C ARG A 203 4.30 -3.17 -23.10
N ILE A 204 4.38 -3.63 -21.86
CA ILE A 204 5.62 -4.11 -21.28
C ILE A 204 6.01 -5.44 -21.90
N SER A 205 7.29 -5.61 -22.24
CA SER A 205 7.79 -6.91 -22.68
C SER A 205 7.89 -7.87 -21.50
N MET A 206 7.75 -9.18 -21.75
CA MET A 206 7.90 -10.19 -20.70
C MET A 206 9.30 -10.13 -20.03
N LYS A 207 10.34 -9.85 -20.84
CA LYS A 207 11.71 -9.64 -20.35
C LYS A 207 11.76 -8.51 -19.32
N GLN A 208 11.16 -7.36 -19.64
CA GLN A 208 11.16 -6.21 -18.74
C GLN A 208 10.28 -6.45 -17.50
N LEU A 209 9.14 -7.14 -17.65
CA LEU A 209 8.29 -7.50 -16.51
C LEU A 209 9.01 -8.44 -15.52
N ASN A 210 9.76 -9.42 -16.04
CA ASN A 210 10.57 -10.32 -15.21
C ASN A 210 11.67 -9.55 -14.47
N ARG A 211 12.32 -8.57 -15.11
CA ARG A 211 13.25 -7.66 -14.43
C ARG A 211 12.60 -6.95 -13.25
N VAL A 212 11.42 -6.36 -13.47
CA VAL A 212 10.71 -5.62 -12.41
C VAL A 212 10.32 -6.56 -11.27
N ARG A 213 9.91 -7.80 -11.58
CA ARG A 213 9.63 -8.84 -10.57
C ARG A 213 10.87 -9.20 -9.75
N GLU A 214 12.02 -9.32 -10.41
CA GLU A 214 13.29 -9.59 -9.75
C GLU A 214 13.73 -8.45 -8.83
N ILE A 215 13.68 -7.19 -9.31
CA ILE A 215 13.96 -6.03 -8.48
C ILE A 215 13.03 -6.01 -7.25
N PHE A 216 11.75 -6.31 -7.46
CA PHE A 216 10.76 -6.30 -6.38
C PHE A 216 10.97 -7.42 -5.35
N SER A 217 11.46 -8.59 -5.77
CA SER A 217 11.73 -9.71 -4.86
C SER A 217 12.85 -9.40 -3.86
N LYS A 218 13.79 -8.51 -4.20
CA LYS A 218 14.87 -8.09 -3.29
C LYS A 218 14.37 -7.35 -2.03
N TYR A 219 13.09 -6.96 -1.98
CA TYR A 219 12.46 -6.42 -0.76
C TYR A 219 11.96 -7.50 0.21
N GLU A 220 11.86 -8.77 -0.20
CA GLU A 220 11.37 -9.85 0.66
C GLU A 220 12.31 -10.12 1.84
N GLY A 221 11.73 -10.53 2.97
CA GLY A 221 12.47 -10.78 4.20
C GLY A 221 12.50 -9.59 5.16
N SER A 222 13.44 -9.65 6.13
CA SER A 222 13.57 -8.68 7.22
C SER A 222 14.68 -7.68 6.94
N HIS A 223 14.31 -6.41 6.72
CA HIS A 223 15.27 -5.35 6.39
C HIS A 223 15.01 -4.07 7.18
N ASN A 224 15.99 -3.16 7.15
CA ASN A 224 15.85 -1.83 7.71
C ASN A 224 15.30 -0.85 6.66
N PHE A 225 14.01 -0.52 6.75
CA PHE A 225 13.31 0.30 5.76
C PHE A 225 13.35 1.81 6.07
N HIS A 226 14.41 2.32 6.73
CA HIS A 226 14.48 3.73 7.16
C HIS A 226 14.40 4.73 5.99
N ASN A 227 15.00 4.42 4.84
CA ASN A 227 14.89 5.22 3.60
C ASN A 227 13.47 5.24 3.01
N PHE A 228 12.66 4.21 3.31
CA PHE A 228 11.30 4.04 2.81
C PHE A 228 10.24 4.72 3.67
N THR A 229 10.62 5.59 4.60
CA THR A 229 9.67 6.34 5.42
C THR A 229 10.17 7.75 5.64
N VAL A 230 9.50 8.51 6.50
CA VAL A 230 9.89 9.85 6.94
C VAL A 230 10.17 9.84 8.44
N GLY A 231 11.15 10.64 8.86
CA GLY A 231 11.45 10.85 10.28
C GLY A 231 12.01 9.64 11.02
N LYS A 232 12.56 8.64 10.31
CA LYS A 232 13.22 7.47 10.92
C LYS A 232 14.71 7.47 10.59
N PRO A 233 15.62 7.57 11.57
CA PRO A 233 17.04 7.36 11.35
C PRO A 233 17.35 5.86 11.21
N PHE A 234 18.46 5.53 10.55
CA PHE A 234 18.93 4.15 10.37
C PHE A 234 18.97 3.34 11.68
N ARG A 235 19.40 3.94 12.80
CA ARG A 235 19.51 3.25 14.10
C ARG A 235 18.17 2.99 14.80
N ASP A 236 17.05 3.51 14.30
CA ASP A 236 15.74 3.26 14.89
C ASP A 236 15.31 1.80 14.60
N ARG A 237 15.27 0.96 15.63
CA ARG A 237 14.83 -0.45 15.52
C ARG A 237 13.39 -0.56 14.98
N SER A 238 12.54 0.44 15.20
CA SER A 238 11.20 0.49 14.65
C SER A 238 11.17 0.81 13.15
N ALA A 239 12.31 0.95 12.46
CA ALA A 239 12.39 0.94 11.00
C ALA A 239 12.53 -0.47 10.40
N HIS A 240 12.82 -1.49 11.22
CA HIS A 240 12.91 -2.88 10.75
C HIS A 240 11.52 -3.43 10.45
N ARG A 241 11.34 -3.95 9.24
CA ARG A 241 10.07 -4.54 8.78
C ARG A 241 10.34 -5.86 8.07
N HIS A 242 9.34 -6.72 8.08
CA HIS A 242 9.40 -8.02 7.46
C HIS A 242 8.34 -8.12 6.36
N MET A 243 8.80 -8.23 5.11
CA MET A 243 7.97 -8.53 3.95
C MET A 243 7.90 -10.05 3.80
N ILE A 244 6.69 -10.60 3.89
CA ILE A 244 6.43 -12.05 3.91
C ILE A 244 6.41 -12.59 2.48
N LYS A 245 5.66 -11.93 1.59
CA LYS A 245 5.52 -12.34 0.19
C LYS A 245 5.16 -11.14 -0.67
N LEU A 246 5.85 -10.99 -1.80
CA LEU A 246 5.73 -9.88 -2.73
C LEU A 246 5.54 -10.43 -4.16
N THR A 247 4.49 -10.01 -4.86
CA THR A 247 4.23 -10.50 -6.23
C THR A 247 3.76 -9.40 -7.16
N ILE A 248 4.07 -9.53 -8.46
CA ILE A 248 3.53 -8.68 -9.53
C ILE A 248 2.79 -9.59 -10.50
N SER A 249 1.51 -9.31 -10.74
CA SER A 249 0.66 -10.08 -11.66
C SER A 249 1.16 -10.02 -13.10
N ASP A 250 0.63 -10.88 -13.96
CA ASP A 250 0.69 -10.65 -15.41
C ASP A 250 -0.13 -9.40 -15.76
N PRO A 251 0.20 -8.74 -16.89
CA PRO A 251 -0.47 -7.52 -17.29
C PRO A 251 -1.90 -7.78 -17.77
N LYS A 252 -2.79 -6.83 -17.52
CA LYS A 252 -4.17 -6.82 -18.02
C LYS A 252 -4.48 -5.48 -18.68
N ILE A 253 -5.13 -5.52 -19.83
CA ILE A 253 -5.60 -4.31 -20.53
C ILE A 253 -6.94 -3.87 -19.96
N ILE A 254 -7.03 -2.61 -19.54
CA ILE A 254 -8.22 -1.95 -19.02
C ILE A 254 -8.28 -0.55 -19.61
N ASN A 255 -9.36 -0.21 -20.31
CA ASN A 255 -9.53 1.08 -21.01
C ASN A 255 -8.30 1.44 -21.86
N GLU A 256 -7.90 0.51 -22.74
CA GLU A 256 -6.72 0.60 -23.63
C GLU A 256 -5.35 0.66 -22.95
N THR A 257 -5.31 0.88 -21.63
CA THR A 257 -4.08 0.96 -20.85
C THR A 257 -3.76 -0.42 -20.28
N GLU A 258 -2.49 -0.80 -20.30
CA GLU A 258 -2.04 -2.04 -19.67
C GLU A 258 -1.66 -1.80 -18.20
N TRP A 259 -2.15 -2.65 -17.31
CA TRP A 259 -2.00 -2.53 -15.85
C TRP A 259 -1.44 -3.81 -15.25
N VAL A 260 -0.72 -3.67 -14.14
CA VAL A 260 -0.31 -4.78 -13.27
C VAL A 260 -0.78 -4.54 -11.85
N SER A 261 -1.02 -5.64 -11.14
CA SER A 261 -1.30 -5.68 -9.71
C SER A 261 -0.03 -6.06 -8.95
N ILE A 262 0.42 -5.18 -8.04
CA ILE A 262 1.54 -5.45 -7.15
C ILE A 262 1.01 -5.75 -5.76
N LYS A 263 1.19 -6.98 -5.29
CA LYS A 263 0.72 -7.43 -3.99
C LYS A 263 1.83 -7.44 -2.96
N PHE A 264 1.51 -6.91 -1.79
CA PHE A 264 2.36 -6.85 -0.61
C PHE A 264 1.73 -7.63 0.51
N HIS A 265 2.35 -8.72 0.95
CA HIS A 265 2.06 -9.34 2.24
C HIS A 265 3.20 -9.03 3.20
N GLY A 266 2.93 -8.23 4.23
CA GLY A 266 3.96 -7.85 5.21
C GLY A 266 3.42 -7.83 6.63
N GLN A 267 4.29 -8.04 7.61
CA GLN A 267 3.89 -8.03 9.03
C GLN A 267 3.36 -6.65 9.46
N SER A 268 4.06 -5.59 9.06
CA SER A 268 3.64 -4.21 9.30
C SER A 268 4.28 -3.28 8.28
N PHE A 269 3.72 -2.08 8.16
CA PHE A 269 4.18 -1.06 7.21
C PHE A 269 4.29 0.29 7.93
N MET A 270 5.32 1.06 7.58
CA MET A 270 5.49 2.45 8.02
C MET A 270 4.74 3.43 7.12
N LEU A 271 4.63 4.67 7.59
CA LEU A 271 4.10 5.77 6.80
C LEU A 271 4.86 5.87 5.46
N HIS A 272 4.11 5.94 4.36
CA HIS A 272 4.63 5.99 2.98
C HIS A 272 5.46 4.79 2.49
N GLN A 273 5.66 3.74 3.29
CA GLN A 273 6.58 2.64 2.95
C GLN A 273 6.31 2.00 1.59
N ILE A 274 5.08 1.54 1.37
CA ILE A 274 4.69 0.90 0.10
C ILE A 274 4.91 1.86 -1.07
N ARG A 275 4.49 3.11 -0.94
CA ARG A 275 4.60 4.12 -2.01
C ARG A 275 6.05 4.47 -2.34
N LYS A 276 6.95 4.47 -1.36
CA LYS A 276 8.39 4.66 -1.58
C LYS A 276 9.04 3.42 -2.19
N MET A 277 8.63 2.21 -1.79
CA MET A 277 9.08 0.96 -2.42
C MET A 277 8.68 0.93 -3.89
N ILE A 278 7.43 1.29 -4.22
CA ILE A 278 6.97 1.44 -5.60
C ILE A 278 7.76 2.54 -6.33
N GLY A 279 7.99 3.69 -5.69
CA GLY A 279 8.76 4.77 -6.31
C GLY A 279 10.17 4.36 -6.72
N LEU A 280 10.89 3.64 -5.84
CA LEU A 280 12.21 3.12 -6.17
C LEU A 280 12.14 1.97 -7.19
N LEU A 281 11.16 1.06 -7.09
CA LEU A 281 10.95 0.00 -8.08
C LEU A 281 10.78 0.58 -9.49
N VAL A 282 9.99 1.65 -9.62
CA VAL A 282 9.80 2.36 -10.89
C VAL A 282 11.12 2.97 -11.37
N LEU A 283 11.88 3.64 -10.50
CA LEU A 283 13.19 4.21 -10.89
C LEU A 283 14.17 3.15 -11.40
N VAL A 284 14.36 2.06 -10.64
CA VAL A 284 15.31 1.00 -11.01
C VAL A 284 14.83 0.29 -12.28
N GLY A 285 13.53 -0.01 -12.38
CA GLY A 285 12.94 -0.70 -13.54
C GLY A 285 13.01 0.08 -14.86
N ARG A 286 13.22 1.41 -14.82
CA ARG A 286 13.35 2.30 -15.99
C ARG A 286 14.80 2.63 -16.37
N THR A 287 15.76 2.32 -15.50
CA THR A 287 17.18 2.66 -15.67
C THR A 287 18.01 1.39 -15.82
N THR A 288 19.33 1.52 -15.94
CA THR A 288 20.26 0.40 -15.93
C THR A 288 20.72 0.00 -14.54
N ALA A 289 20.24 0.62 -13.45
CA ALA A 289 20.63 0.20 -12.10
C ALA A 289 20.27 -1.28 -11.86
N PRO A 290 21.17 -2.08 -11.26
CA PRO A 290 20.92 -3.49 -10.99
C PRO A 290 19.93 -3.69 -9.83
N ALA A 291 19.33 -4.87 -9.76
CA ALA A 291 18.49 -5.28 -8.64
C ALA A 291 19.26 -5.28 -7.30
N SER A 292 20.59 -5.47 -7.33
CA SER A 292 21.48 -5.42 -6.15
C SER A 292 21.52 -4.05 -5.46
N LEU A 293 21.08 -2.98 -6.13
CA LEU A 293 20.89 -1.66 -5.50
C LEU A 293 19.83 -1.66 -4.39
N ILE A 294 18.80 -2.52 -4.47
CA ILE A 294 17.74 -2.55 -3.46
C ILE A 294 18.30 -2.91 -2.07
N PRO A 295 19.08 -4.00 -1.89
CA PRO A 295 19.80 -4.29 -0.66
C PRO A 295 20.65 -3.14 -0.11
N GLU A 296 21.37 -2.39 -0.98
CA GLU A 296 22.20 -1.25 -0.57
C GLU A 296 21.37 -0.17 0.15
N THR A 297 20.11 0.02 -0.25
CA THR A 297 19.22 1.01 0.37
C THR A 297 18.81 0.67 1.82
N PHE A 298 19.03 -0.57 2.27
CA PHE A 298 18.82 -0.96 3.67
C PHE A 298 20.00 -0.61 4.58
N GLY A 299 21.15 -0.25 3.98
CA GLY A 299 22.34 0.20 4.67
C GLY A 299 22.19 1.57 5.37
N PRO A 300 23.27 2.07 6.00
CA PRO A 300 23.23 3.31 6.77
C PRO A 300 23.14 4.57 5.90
N ALA A 301 23.44 4.46 4.60
CA ALA A 301 23.34 5.57 3.66
C ALA A 301 21.91 6.10 3.60
N ARG A 302 21.73 7.40 3.83
CA ARG A 302 20.43 8.05 3.74
C ARG A 302 20.26 8.65 2.37
N ILE A 303 19.27 8.18 1.61
CA ILE A 303 19.03 8.61 0.23
C ILE A 303 17.64 9.20 0.08
N HIS A 304 17.44 10.00 -0.97
CA HIS A 304 16.12 10.47 -1.34
C HIS A 304 15.39 9.39 -2.17
N VAL A 305 14.29 8.86 -1.63
CA VAL A 305 13.41 7.91 -2.34
C VAL A 305 12.09 8.60 -2.70
N PRO A 306 11.73 8.70 -4.00
CA PRO A 306 10.49 9.35 -4.40
C PRO A 306 9.27 8.54 -3.94
N LYS A 307 8.15 9.23 -3.74
CA LYS A 307 6.91 8.63 -3.28
C LYS A 307 5.94 8.52 -4.46
N ALA A 308 5.60 7.29 -4.85
CA ALA A 308 4.59 7.03 -5.88
C ALA A 308 3.21 7.61 -5.49
N PRO A 309 2.27 7.79 -6.44
CA PRO A 309 0.90 8.22 -6.13
C PRO A 309 0.19 7.37 -5.06
N GLY A 310 -0.84 7.93 -4.42
CA GLY A 310 -1.68 7.16 -3.49
C GLY A 310 -2.79 6.38 -4.19
N LEU A 311 -3.10 6.77 -5.44
CA LEU A 311 -4.25 6.33 -6.21
C LEU A 311 -4.34 4.81 -6.33
N GLY A 312 -3.25 4.14 -6.70
CA GLY A 312 -3.25 2.69 -6.89
C GLY A 312 -3.30 1.86 -5.61
N LEU A 313 -3.08 2.46 -4.44
CA LEU A 313 -2.88 1.72 -3.19
C LEU A 313 -4.21 1.40 -2.52
N LEU A 314 -4.42 0.11 -2.26
CA LEU A 314 -5.55 -0.39 -1.47
C LEU A 314 -5.11 -1.44 -0.44
N LEU A 315 -5.73 -1.42 0.73
CA LEU A 315 -5.61 -2.49 1.72
C LEU A 315 -6.59 -3.62 1.34
N GLU A 316 -6.10 -4.83 1.06
CA GLU A 316 -6.96 -5.99 0.81
C GLU A 316 -7.57 -6.48 2.14
N GLU A 317 -6.73 -6.87 3.10
CA GLU A 317 -7.18 -7.23 4.44
C GLU A 317 -6.05 -7.22 5.51
N PRO A 318 -6.40 -6.97 6.78
CA PRO A 318 -5.57 -7.30 7.94
C PRO A 318 -5.78 -8.76 8.41
N ILE A 319 -4.70 -9.44 8.77
CA ILE A 319 -4.69 -10.85 9.19
C ILE A 319 -4.53 -10.97 10.71
N PHE A 320 -5.31 -11.87 11.33
CA PHE A 320 -5.39 -12.10 12.78
C PHE A 320 -5.18 -13.57 13.19
N GLY A 321 -4.40 -14.32 12.42
CA GLY A 321 -4.15 -15.75 12.64
C GLY A 321 -3.67 -16.09 14.05
N GLY A 322 -2.80 -15.26 14.65
CA GLY A 322 -2.31 -15.44 16.01
C GLY A 322 -3.41 -15.27 17.07
N TYR A 323 -4.36 -14.37 16.86
CA TYR A 323 -5.55 -14.27 17.72
C TYR A 323 -6.49 -15.47 17.54
N ASN A 324 -6.77 -15.85 16.28
CA ASN A 324 -7.70 -16.93 15.97
C ASN A 324 -7.24 -18.27 16.57
N ARG A 325 -5.95 -18.63 16.43
CA ARG A 325 -5.40 -19.85 17.05
C ARG A 325 -5.54 -19.87 18.57
N ARG A 326 -5.19 -18.78 19.26
CA ARG A 326 -5.33 -18.69 20.73
C ARG A 326 -6.78 -18.82 21.19
N LEU A 327 -7.72 -18.28 20.40
CA LEU A 327 -9.13 -18.41 20.69
C LEU A 327 -9.59 -19.88 20.57
N GLU A 328 -9.19 -20.56 19.50
CA GLU A 328 -9.50 -21.99 19.29
C GLU A 328 -8.93 -22.87 20.40
N GLU A 329 -7.67 -22.64 20.80
CA GLU A 329 -7.04 -23.34 21.93
C GLU A 329 -7.81 -23.13 23.24
N THR A 330 -8.26 -21.90 23.50
CA THR A 330 -9.06 -21.58 24.70
C THR A 330 -10.40 -22.31 24.68
N MET A 331 -11.07 -22.36 23.52
CA MET A 331 -12.35 -23.08 23.38
C MET A 331 -12.21 -24.59 23.56
N LYS A 332 -11.12 -25.19 23.04
CA LYS A 332 -10.84 -26.63 23.23
C LYS A 332 -10.72 -26.97 24.71
N ARG A 333 -9.92 -26.20 25.46
CA ARG A 333 -9.76 -26.39 26.91
C ARG A 333 -11.07 -26.25 27.69
N GLN A 334 -11.93 -25.30 27.33
CA GLN A 334 -13.22 -25.10 27.99
C GLN A 334 -14.23 -26.22 27.71
N ASN A 335 -14.13 -26.88 26.56
CA ASN A 335 -14.96 -28.04 26.24
C ASN A 335 -14.46 -29.33 26.92
N GLU A 336 -13.16 -29.42 27.23
CA GLU A 336 -12.53 -30.57 27.89
C GLU A 336 -12.73 -30.58 29.42
N ASP A 337 -12.92 -29.42 30.06
CA ASP A 337 -13.21 -29.32 31.50
C ASP A 337 -14.42 -28.38 31.78
N PRO A 338 -15.65 -28.92 31.81
CA PRO A 338 -16.87 -28.14 31.98
C PRO A 338 -17.03 -27.49 33.37
N ILE A 339 -16.27 -27.93 34.38
CA ILE A 339 -16.46 -27.56 35.79
C ILE A 339 -15.72 -26.25 36.12
N SER A 340 -14.65 -25.91 35.39
CA SER A 340 -13.92 -24.63 35.53
C SER A 340 -14.45 -23.50 34.65
N GLY A 341 -15.47 -23.79 33.82
CA GLY A 341 -16.08 -22.85 32.88
C GLY A 341 -17.03 -21.88 33.56
N ASN A 342 -16.53 -20.73 34.02
CA ASN A 342 -17.37 -19.61 34.42
C ASN A 342 -18.31 -19.24 33.24
N SER A 343 -19.59 -19.62 33.33
CA SER A 343 -20.66 -19.34 32.37
C SER A 343 -21.04 -17.86 32.40
N GLY A 344 -20.07 -17.01 32.07
CA GLY A 344 -20.20 -15.56 32.08
C GLY A 344 -21.06 -15.03 30.94
N GLU A 345 -22.27 -14.59 31.31
CA GLU A 345 -23.20 -13.72 30.56
C GLU A 345 -23.50 -14.08 29.10
N GLY A 346 -24.62 -14.79 28.91
CA GLY A 346 -25.52 -14.59 27.77
C GLY A 346 -24.94 -14.91 26.40
N GLY A 347 -25.00 -16.20 26.04
CA GLY A 347 -25.50 -16.70 24.75
C GLY A 347 -24.72 -16.46 23.45
N ILE A 348 -23.79 -15.51 23.36
CA ILE A 348 -23.10 -15.20 22.09
C ILE A 348 -21.61 -15.55 22.20
N ARG A 349 -21.22 -16.60 21.46
CA ARG A 349 -19.84 -17.14 21.38
C ARG A 349 -18.90 -16.07 20.83
N LYS A 350 -17.71 -15.92 21.44
CA LYS A 350 -16.62 -15.10 20.88
C LYS A 350 -16.11 -15.78 19.62
N GLU A 351 -15.79 -15.06 18.56
CA GLU A 351 -15.41 -15.71 17.29
C GLU A 351 -14.08 -15.24 16.73
N SER A 352 -13.53 -16.07 15.83
CA SER A 352 -12.37 -15.76 15.01
C SER A 352 -12.66 -14.60 14.07
N VAL A 353 -11.68 -13.74 13.86
CA VAL A 353 -11.76 -12.62 12.91
C VAL A 353 -11.14 -13.06 11.60
N ILE A 354 -12.00 -13.29 10.59
CA ILE A 354 -11.61 -13.78 9.26
C ILE A 354 -12.40 -12.99 8.22
N PHE A 355 -11.72 -12.25 7.34
CA PHE A 355 -12.36 -11.43 6.30
C PHE A 355 -12.71 -12.26 5.08
N SER A 356 -11.70 -12.72 4.34
CA SER A 356 -11.86 -13.40 3.04
C SER A 356 -12.82 -14.58 3.10
N ALA A 357 -12.75 -15.43 4.13
CA ALA A 357 -13.66 -16.56 4.26
C ALA A 357 -15.13 -16.18 4.57
N ARG A 358 -15.39 -14.99 5.13
CA ARG A 358 -16.75 -14.55 5.49
C ARG A 358 -17.38 -13.60 4.47
N TYR A 359 -16.56 -12.75 3.86
CA TYR A 359 -17.01 -11.60 3.07
C TYR A 359 -16.33 -11.50 1.70
N GLY A 360 -15.55 -12.52 1.29
CA GLY A 360 -14.71 -12.48 0.08
C GLY A 360 -15.45 -12.03 -1.17
N ASP A 361 -16.59 -12.66 -1.50
CA ASP A 361 -17.37 -12.32 -2.69
C ASP A 361 -17.90 -10.88 -2.66
N GLN A 362 -18.38 -10.43 -1.49
CA GLN A 362 -18.87 -9.07 -1.30
C GLN A 362 -17.75 -8.03 -1.42
N MET A 363 -16.57 -8.35 -0.85
CA MET A 363 -15.38 -7.53 -0.95
C MET A 363 -14.88 -7.44 -2.39
N GLU A 364 -14.90 -8.53 -3.15
CA GLU A 364 -14.48 -8.54 -4.56
C GLU A 364 -15.43 -7.70 -5.43
N GLN A 365 -16.75 -7.88 -5.27
CA GLN A 365 -17.74 -7.05 -5.97
C GLN A 365 -17.58 -5.56 -5.63
N PHE A 366 -17.31 -5.26 -4.36
CA PHE A 366 -17.05 -3.89 -3.92
C PHE A 366 -15.76 -3.32 -4.50
N LYS A 367 -14.67 -4.11 -4.52
CA LYS A 367 -13.41 -3.70 -5.14
C LYS A 367 -13.62 -3.34 -6.60
N GLN A 368 -14.29 -4.20 -7.37
CA GLN A 368 -14.55 -3.93 -8.77
C GLN A 368 -15.35 -2.63 -8.94
N LYS A 369 -16.53 -2.55 -8.30
CA LYS A 369 -17.47 -1.43 -8.49
C LYS A 369 -16.97 -0.09 -7.98
N TRP A 370 -16.30 -0.06 -6.81
CA TRP A 370 -16.04 1.20 -6.09
C TRP A 370 -14.56 1.56 -5.96
N ILE A 371 -13.65 0.60 -6.15
CA ILE A 371 -12.20 0.84 -6.03
C ILE A 371 -11.54 0.82 -7.40
N TYR A 372 -11.54 -0.33 -8.09
CA TYR A 372 -10.84 -0.49 -9.37
C TYR A 372 -11.38 0.43 -10.46
N ASP A 373 -12.69 0.45 -10.68
CA ASP A 373 -13.31 1.34 -11.68
C ASP A 373 -12.97 2.80 -11.40
N ARG A 374 -12.93 3.17 -10.12
CA ARG A 374 -12.60 4.54 -9.71
C ARG A 374 -11.12 4.87 -9.86
N ILE A 375 -10.21 3.92 -9.59
CA ILE A 375 -8.77 4.09 -9.84
C ILE A 375 -8.53 4.36 -11.33
N HIS A 376 -9.14 3.56 -12.21
CA HIS A 376 -8.99 3.72 -13.65
C HIS A 376 -9.59 5.03 -14.15
N GLN A 377 -10.79 5.39 -13.67
CA GLN A 377 -11.43 6.67 -14.01
C GLN A 377 -10.57 7.87 -13.59
N GLU A 378 -10.05 7.87 -12.36
CA GLU A 378 -9.24 8.98 -11.86
C GLU A 378 -7.91 9.10 -12.61
N GLU A 379 -7.30 7.99 -13.01
CA GLU A 379 -6.11 8.03 -13.88
C GLU A 379 -6.44 8.57 -15.28
N GLU A 380 -7.61 8.22 -15.82
CA GLU A 380 -8.09 8.75 -17.10
C GLU A 380 -8.31 10.27 -17.04
N GLU A 381 -8.85 10.78 -15.94
CA GLU A 381 -9.17 12.20 -15.76
C GLU A 381 -7.96 13.04 -15.32
N LYS A 382 -7.10 12.51 -14.45
CA LYS A 382 -6.05 13.29 -13.76
C LYS A 382 -4.64 12.93 -14.18
N HIS A 383 -4.42 11.79 -14.83
CA HIS A 383 -3.11 11.35 -15.30
C HIS A 383 -2.04 11.37 -14.18
N GLU A 384 -2.40 10.86 -13.00
CA GLU A 384 -1.55 10.88 -11.80
C GLU A 384 -0.22 10.15 -12.05
N TYR A 385 -0.25 9.04 -12.78
CA TYR A 385 0.95 8.28 -13.10
C TYR A 385 1.81 8.95 -14.17
N VAL A 386 1.22 9.58 -15.20
CA VAL A 386 2.01 10.36 -16.18
C VAL A 386 2.68 11.55 -15.51
N LYS A 387 1.96 12.29 -14.65
CA LYS A 387 2.52 13.38 -13.86
C LYS A 387 3.65 12.89 -12.94
N PHE A 388 3.48 11.71 -12.34
CA PHE A 388 4.53 11.07 -11.55
C PHE A 388 5.79 10.79 -12.40
N LEU A 389 5.66 10.26 -13.62
CA LEU A 389 6.82 10.06 -14.50
C LEU A 389 7.49 11.37 -14.90
N GLN A 390 6.72 12.41 -15.19
CA GLN A 390 7.30 13.73 -15.48
C GLN A 390 8.08 14.27 -14.28
N TYR A 391 7.53 14.12 -13.08
CA TYR A 391 8.23 14.47 -11.85
C TYR A 391 9.54 13.68 -11.72
N LEU A 392 9.52 12.36 -11.98
CA LEU A 392 10.74 11.55 -11.95
C LEU A 392 11.77 11.98 -13.00
N ASP A 393 11.33 12.28 -14.22
CA ASP A 393 12.22 12.60 -15.34
C ASP A 393 12.92 13.97 -15.17
N VAL A 394 12.35 14.89 -14.39
CA VAL A 394 12.98 16.19 -14.05
C VAL A 394 13.83 16.15 -12.78
N LEU A 395 13.86 15.03 -12.05
CA LEU A 395 14.75 14.86 -10.92
C LEU A 395 16.18 15.12 -11.37
N SER A 396 16.86 16.02 -10.66
CA SER A 396 18.20 16.47 -10.99
C SER A 396 19.07 16.59 -9.76
N GLY A 397 20.38 16.70 -9.98
CA GLY A 397 21.37 16.77 -8.92
C GLY A 397 21.88 15.40 -8.48
N SER A 398 22.74 15.41 -7.47
CA SER A 398 23.49 14.24 -7.05
C SER A 398 22.67 13.20 -6.28
N ASP A 399 21.48 13.58 -5.79
CA ASP A 399 20.59 12.73 -4.99
C ASP A 399 20.22 11.41 -5.64
N PHE A 400 20.25 11.32 -6.98
CA PHE A 400 19.87 10.13 -7.74
C PHE A 400 21.04 9.45 -8.45
N GLU A 401 22.28 9.86 -8.16
CA GLU A 401 23.48 9.19 -8.70
C GLU A 401 23.61 7.73 -8.24
N TYR A 402 22.86 7.32 -7.21
CA TYR A 402 22.75 5.92 -6.80
C TYR A 402 22.08 5.02 -7.84
N LEU A 403 21.42 5.58 -8.88
CA LEU A 403 20.83 4.81 -10.00
C LEU A 403 21.88 4.36 -11.04
N ASN A 404 23.17 4.46 -10.70
CA ASN A 404 24.28 4.13 -11.59
C ASN A 404 24.34 2.63 -11.95
N PRO A 405 25.07 2.28 -13.03
CA PRO A 405 25.25 0.88 -13.44
C PRO A 405 26.03 0.01 -12.44
N LYS A 406 26.74 0.58 -11.46
CA LYS A 406 27.49 -0.22 -10.48
C LYS A 406 26.61 -0.69 -9.31
N GLY A 407 25.37 -0.19 -9.18
CA GLY A 407 24.46 -0.59 -8.10
C GLY A 407 24.84 -0.08 -6.71
N VAL A 408 25.79 0.86 -6.62
CA VAL A 408 26.31 1.38 -5.35
C VAL A 408 25.73 2.76 -5.03
N ILE A 409 25.62 3.09 -3.74
CA ILE A 409 25.22 4.43 -3.30
C ILE A 409 26.49 5.30 -3.14
N PRO A 410 26.75 6.26 -4.06
CA PRO A 410 27.92 7.12 -3.94
C PRO A 410 27.73 8.17 -2.84
N GLN A 411 28.84 8.68 -2.30
CA GLN A 411 28.82 9.71 -1.25
C GLN A 411 28.04 10.98 -1.64
N SER A 412 28.03 11.31 -2.94
CA SER A 412 27.31 12.44 -3.54
C SER A 412 25.79 12.30 -3.46
N ALA A 413 25.26 11.07 -3.40
CA ALA A 413 23.84 10.77 -3.29
C ALA A 413 23.35 10.62 -1.82
N ILE A 414 24.27 10.70 -0.85
CA ILE A 414 23.93 10.58 0.57
C ILE A 414 23.48 11.94 1.09
N LEU A 415 22.24 12.01 1.57
CA LEU A 415 21.65 13.20 2.18
C LEU A 415 22.44 13.61 3.43
N LYS A 416 22.99 14.82 3.42
CA LYS A 416 23.68 15.40 4.57
C LYS A 416 22.68 15.79 5.66
N VAL A 417 22.97 15.43 6.91
CA VAL A 417 22.12 15.73 8.07
C VAL A 417 22.02 17.25 8.24
N GLY A 418 20.82 17.82 8.15
CA GLY A 418 20.56 19.25 8.35
C GLY A 418 20.39 20.06 7.06
N GLU A 419 20.69 19.51 5.90
CA GLU A 419 20.39 20.14 4.61
C GLU A 419 18.99 19.70 4.15
N GLN A 420 18.00 20.60 4.21
CA GLN A 420 16.85 20.49 3.32
C GLN A 420 17.30 21.00 1.95
N GLN A 421 17.64 20.09 1.04
CA GLN A 421 17.82 20.46 -0.36
C GLN A 421 16.42 20.59 -1.00
N ARG A 422 16.26 21.67 -1.78
CA ARG A 422 14.98 22.24 -2.23
C ARG A 422 14.21 21.37 -3.21
#